data_AF-A0A1X0R2J5-F1
#
_entry.id   AF-A0A1X0R2J5-F1
#
_cell.length_a   1.000
_cell.length_b   1.000
_cell.length_c   1.000
_cell.angle_alpha   90.00
_cell.angle_beta   90.00
_cell.angle_gamma   90.00
#
_symmetry.space_group_name_H-M   'P 1'
#
loop_
_entity.id
_entity.type
_entity.pdbx_description
1 polymer ?
#
loop_
_entity_poly.entity_id
_entity_poly.type
_entity_poly.pdbx_seq_one_letter_code
_entity_poly.pdbx_strand_id
1 'polypeptide(L)'
;MKFGLELQENIFPPWRLSYVSYDMLKQELKARQMDHKWTERDEREFIVLLDNELSKVYDFINAKLAEIDARILYCERSIQGFQNNPSNANYSMMDEALTDILFDVNDLSKFTRYNFTAIQKILKKHDRWTGKHLKQDYVQKLREKPLDKQRFDVSVVYISALLNICRNKGKQPTTVNRHESESSEEDTTTTYWVHPDNVTEVKSIIMLHLPVFVYNPAKKYEPSDSAVSSVYFDNPDFDLYTGLLQRDEMAEAIRLKWHGSCSSKNVLVERETFQTAGLNDASVKERCCINSDHVEAFLLGRYKPDDIANDLKRNNASESAMKEAHATAAAVQTSIQQKQLQPMLRVFNHHTLFQAPHSRNLKLTLDTDLAFIREDHLDGKQRRDPGDWRRADVDINSPFEYLSDKEILRFPYAVLEAKVYGNQKQPAWLTKLLEGHLVHEVPRFSKYLHGASHFYKERLALLPWWLAEMNADIRKPRAENLGLTRSLSFKPLIDGKYRRAMIEEREK
;
A
#
# COMPACT_ATOMS: atom_id res chain seq x y z
N MET A 1 1.44 23.73 11.88
CA MET A 1 0.63 23.69 13.11
C MET A 1 1.46 23.15 14.29
N LYS A 2 1.22 23.56 15.54
CA LYS A 2 1.90 22.96 16.71
C LYS A 2 1.28 21.58 16.98
N PHE A 3 2.07 20.52 16.98
CA PHE A 3 1.58 19.14 17.14
C PHE A 3 0.67 18.90 18.35
N GLY A 4 0.87 19.60 19.47
CA GLY A 4 -0.02 19.46 20.63
C GLY A 4 -1.49 19.80 20.30
N LEU A 5 -1.73 20.83 19.48
CA LEU A 5 -3.09 21.17 19.03
C LEU A 5 -3.63 20.12 18.07
N GLU A 6 -2.81 19.69 17.10
CA GLU A 6 -3.15 18.64 16.13
C GLU A 6 -3.55 17.33 16.84
N LEU A 7 -2.82 16.95 17.90
CA LEU A 7 -3.17 15.78 18.72
C LEU A 7 -4.53 15.95 19.40
N GLN A 8 -4.77 17.09 20.05
CA GLN A 8 -6.05 17.35 20.76
C GLN A 8 -7.26 17.31 19.82
N GLU A 9 -7.13 17.88 18.61
CA GLU A 9 -8.18 17.88 17.59
C GLU A 9 -8.49 16.47 17.05
N ASN A 10 -7.53 15.54 17.15
CA ASN A 10 -7.65 14.19 16.62
C ASN A 10 -7.82 13.11 17.71
N ILE A 11 -7.93 13.47 18.98
CA ILE A 11 -8.24 12.51 20.04
C ILE A 11 -9.63 11.94 19.81
N PHE A 12 -9.69 10.61 19.72
CA PHE A 12 -10.95 9.91 19.80
C PHE A 12 -11.48 9.95 21.25
N PRO A 13 -12.59 10.65 21.55
CA PRO A 13 -12.98 10.95 22.92
C PRO A 13 -13.13 9.71 23.84
N PRO A 14 -13.69 8.57 23.39
CA PRO A 14 -13.79 7.36 24.22
C PRO A 14 -12.46 6.81 24.70
N TRP A 15 -11.35 7.10 24.00
CA TRP A 15 -10.02 6.58 24.33
C TRP A 15 -9.07 7.65 24.84
N ARG A 16 -9.58 8.85 25.18
CA ARG A 16 -8.78 10.02 25.57
C ARG A 16 -7.72 9.70 26.63
N LEU A 17 -8.07 8.92 27.66
CA LEU A 17 -7.16 8.60 28.77
C LEU A 17 -6.02 7.66 28.37
N SER A 18 -6.20 6.89 27.30
CA SER A 18 -5.20 5.96 26.78
C SER A 18 -4.15 6.64 25.91
N TYR A 19 -4.41 7.86 25.40
CA TYR A 19 -3.43 8.62 24.63
C TYR A 19 -2.23 9.03 25.50
N VAL A 20 -1.08 9.24 24.85
CA VAL A 20 0.09 9.85 25.46
C VAL A 20 -0.30 11.23 25.99
N SER A 21 0.00 11.47 27.25
CA SER A 21 -0.15 12.74 27.95
C SER A 21 0.93 13.74 27.48
N TYR A 22 0.95 14.05 26.18
CA TYR A 22 2.02 14.80 25.52
C TYR A 22 2.23 16.19 26.13
N ASP A 23 1.14 16.89 26.46
CA ASP A 23 1.22 18.22 27.07
C ASP A 23 1.77 18.15 28.51
N MET A 24 1.45 17.10 29.27
CA MET A 24 2.03 16.87 30.61
C MET A 24 3.54 16.64 30.50
N LEU A 25 3.99 15.71 29.65
CA LEU A 25 5.43 15.45 29.44
C LEU A 25 6.19 16.71 28.99
N LYS A 26 5.57 17.49 28.11
CA LYS A 26 6.13 18.76 27.63
C LYS A 26 6.18 19.82 28.73
N GLN A 27 5.20 19.87 29.64
CA GLN A 27 5.19 20.78 30.78
C GLN A 27 6.27 20.39 31.79
N GLU A 28 6.41 19.11 32.10
CA GLU A 28 7.48 18.58 32.96
C GLU A 28 8.87 18.96 32.46
N LEU A 29 9.15 18.75 31.16
CA LEU A 29 10.41 19.18 30.54
C LEU A 29 10.66 20.69 30.72
N LYS A 30 9.61 21.50 30.58
CA LYS A 30 9.71 22.96 30.66
C LYS A 30 9.91 23.45 32.08
N ALA A 31 9.15 22.92 33.02
CA ALA A 31 9.19 23.31 34.42
C ALA A 31 10.57 23.03 35.02
N ARG A 32 11.09 21.81 34.82
CA ARG A 32 12.41 21.40 35.35
C ARG A 32 13.54 22.25 34.81
N GLN A 33 13.53 22.59 33.51
CA GLN A 33 14.56 23.46 32.91
C GLN A 33 14.48 24.91 33.35
N MET A 34 13.29 25.40 33.71
CA MET A 34 13.12 26.75 34.24
C MET A 34 13.55 26.83 35.71
N ASP A 35 13.38 25.76 36.47
CA ASP A 35 13.77 25.68 37.88
C ASP A 35 15.29 25.50 38.05
N HIS A 36 15.89 24.58 37.29
CA HIS A 36 17.31 24.27 37.37
C HIS A 36 17.89 23.68 36.07
N LYS A 37 19.22 23.61 35.98
CA LYS A 37 19.87 22.88 34.89
C LYS A 37 19.51 21.39 34.96
N TRP A 38 19.22 20.80 33.80
CA TRP A 38 18.80 19.40 33.69
C TRP A 38 19.78 18.44 34.38
N THR A 39 19.30 17.68 35.36
CA THR A 39 20.13 16.79 36.19
C THR A 39 20.01 15.32 35.80
N GLU A 40 20.91 14.48 36.28
CA GLU A 40 20.78 13.01 36.16
C GLU A 40 19.54 12.46 36.88
N ARG A 41 19.06 13.16 37.92
CA ARG A 41 17.81 12.79 38.59
C ARG A 41 16.61 13.07 37.69
N ASP A 42 16.59 14.24 37.04
CA ASP A 42 15.54 14.59 36.07
C ASP A 42 15.48 13.62 34.91
N GLU A 43 16.65 13.21 34.39
CA GLU A 43 16.74 12.22 33.33
C GLU A 43 16.03 10.92 33.72
N ARG A 44 16.37 10.36 34.89
CA ARG A 44 15.77 9.11 35.37
C ARG A 44 14.26 9.24 35.59
N GLU A 45 13.82 10.32 36.23
CA GLU A 45 12.40 10.55 36.49
C GLU A 45 11.61 10.75 35.19
N PHE A 46 12.16 11.50 34.23
CA PHE A 46 11.52 11.72 32.92
C PHE A 46 11.44 10.44 32.10
N ILE A 47 12.48 9.60 32.11
CA ILE A 47 12.46 8.28 31.47
C ILE A 47 11.34 7.41 32.06
N VAL A 48 11.15 7.41 33.38
CA VAL A 48 10.06 6.65 34.02
C VAL A 48 8.69 7.15 33.57
N LEU A 49 8.49 8.47 33.49
CA LEU A 49 7.24 9.04 32.97
C LEU A 49 6.98 8.61 31.52
N LEU A 50 7.99 8.65 30.66
CA LEU A 50 7.88 8.25 29.27
C LEU A 50 7.63 6.74 29.11
N ASP A 51 8.29 5.92 29.93
CA ASP A 51 8.11 4.46 29.95
C ASP A 51 6.69 4.07 30.36
N ASN A 52 6.12 4.76 31.35
CA ASN A 52 4.74 4.56 31.79
C ASN A 52 3.75 4.90 30.66
N GLU A 53 3.97 6.02 29.96
CA GLU A 53 3.13 6.43 28.84
C GLU A 53 3.26 5.49 27.64
N LEU A 54 4.47 5.02 27.30
CA LEU A 54 4.69 3.99 26.27
C LEU A 54 3.97 2.68 26.63
N SER A 55 4.11 2.22 27.88
CA SER A 55 3.49 0.99 28.35
C SER A 55 1.97 1.07 28.29
N LYS A 56 1.39 2.16 28.80
CA LYS A 56 -0.06 2.44 28.74
C LYS A 56 -0.61 2.33 27.31
N VAL A 57 0.05 2.99 26.36
CA VAL A 57 -0.36 2.97 24.95
C VAL A 57 -0.23 1.58 24.35
N TYR A 58 0.91 0.92 24.57
CA TYR A 58 1.18 -0.42 24.04
C TYR A 58 0.18 -1.45 24.56
N ASP A 59 -0.07 -1.46 25.86
CA ASP A 59 -1.00 -2.39 26.50
C ASP A 59 -2.44 -2.16 26.02
N PHE A 60 -2.84 -0.89 25.87
CA PHE A 60 -4.15 -0.54 25.31
C PHE A 60 -4.32 -1.03 23.86
N ILE A 61 -3.30 -0.85 23.01
CA ILE A 61 -3.35 -1.31 21.62
C ILE A 61 -3.51 -2.83 21.56
N ASN A 62 -2.71 -3.58 22.33
CA ASN A 62 -2.79 -5.04 22.35
C ASN A 62 -4.13 -5.54 22.88
N ALA A 63 -4.67 -4.91 23.94
CA ALA A 63 -5.98 -5.24 24.45
C ALA A 63 -7.09 -5.01 23.41
N LYS A 64 -7.02 -3.90 22.67
CA LYS A 64 -7.99 -3.59 21.60
C LYS A 64 -7.84 -4.47 20.37
N LEU A 65 -6.63 -4.86 20.00
CA LEU A 65 -6.42 -5.86 18.95
C LEU A 65 -7.04 -7.20 19.33
N ALA A 66 -6.81 -7.68 20.55
CA ALA A 66 -7.40 -8.92 21.04
C ALA A 66 -8.94 -8.87 21.06
N GLU A 67 -9.53 -7.74 21.45
CA GLU A 67 -10.98 -7.52 21.40
C GLU A 67 -11.51 -7.59 19.96
N ILE A 68 -10.85 -6.92 19.02
CA ILE A 68 -11.20 -6.91 17.59
C ILE A 68 -11.11 -8.33 17.02
N ASP A 69 -10.02 -9.05 17.28
CA ASP A 69 -9.84 -10.41 16.78
C ASP A 69 -10.91 -11.37 17.34
N ALA A 70 -11.26 -11.25 18.62
CA ALA A 70 -12.34 -12.04 19.22
C ALA A 70 -13.70 -11.76 18.55
N ARG A 71 -14.00 -10.50 18.25
CA ARG A 71 -15.24 -10.10 17.56
C ARG A 71 -15.29 -10.58 16.12
N ILE A 72 -14.17 -10.52 15.41
CA ILE A 72 -14.01 -11.08 14.06
C ILE A 72 -14.28 -12.58 14.07
N LEU A 73 -13.66 -13.33 14.98
CA LEU A 73 -13.85 -14.78 15.11
C LEU A 73 -15.29 -15.15 15.46
N TYR A 74 -15.96 -14.33 16.28
CA TYR A 74 -17.39 -14.50 16.55
C TYR A 74 -18.22 -14.37 15.26
N CYS A 75 -18.00 -13.28 14.50
CA CYS A 75 -18.70 -13.08 13.23
C CYS A 75 -18.43 -14.22 12.24
N GLU A 76 -17.19 -14.69 12.11
CA GLU A 76 -16.85 -15.82 11.25
C GLU A 76 -17.66 -17.08 11.64
N ARG A 77 -17.63 -17.47 12.92
CA ARG A 77 -18.36 -18.66 13.41
C ARG A 77 -19.86 -18.54 13.19
N SER A 78 -20.42 -17.35 13.44
CA SER A 78 -21.84 -17.09 13.18
C SER A 78 -22.18 -17.23 11.70
N ILE A 79 -21.38 -16.66 10.80
CA ILE A 79 -21.56 -16.75 9.35
C ILE A 79 -21.48 -18.20 8.87
N GLN A 80 -20.51 -18.99 9.37
CA GLN A 80 -20.39 -20.42 9.06
C GLN A 80 -21.65 -21.18 9.53
N GLY A 81 -22.17 -20.87 10.72
CA GLY A 81 -23.41 -21.46 11.22
C GLY A 81 -24.64 -21.17 10.35
N PHE A 82 -24.70 -20.01 9.70
CA PHE A 82 -25.83 -19.64 8.82
C PHE A 82 -25.85 -20.41 7.50
N GLN A 83 -24.75 -21.02 7.07
CA GLN A 83 -24.72 -21.81 5.84
C GLN A 83 -25.71 -22.99 5.88
N ASN A 84 -26.01 -23.49 7.08
CA ASN A 84 -26.98 -24.58 7.30
C ASN A 84 -28.43 -24.09 7.39
N ASN A 85 -28.68 -22.80 7.68
CA ASN A 85 -30.03 -22.21 7.74
C ASN A 85 -29.98 -20.71 7.38
N PRO A 86 -29.96 -20.38 6.07
CA PRO A 86 -29.72 -19.02 5.62
C PRO A 86 -30.94 -18.13 5.85
N SER A 87 -30.77 -17.09 6.68
CA SER A 87 -31.73 -15.99 6.83
C SER A 87 -31.09 -14.67 6.42
N ASN A 88 -31.79 -13.88 5.60
CA ASN A 88 -31.33 -12.56 5.16
C ASN A 88 -31.07 -11.61 6.34
N ALA A 89 -31.89 -11.69 7.40
CA ALA A 89 -31.72 -10.87 8.58
C ALA A 89 -30.39 -11.17 9.30
N ASN A 90 -30.02 -12.45 9.38
CA ASN A 90 -28.78 -12.88 10.04
C ASN A 90 -27.53 -12.35 9.32
N TYR A 91 -27.49 -12.41 7.99
CA TYR A 91 -26.38 -11.84 7.20
C TYR A 91 -26.29 -10.31 7.33
N SER A 92 -27.44 -9.62 7.36
CA SER A 92 -27.49 -8.16 7.57
C SER A 92 -26.94 -7.76 8.95
N MET A 93 -27.32 -8.50 10.00
CA MET A 93 -26.78 -8.26 11.35
C MET A 93 -25.26 -8.46 11.42
N MET A 94 -24.73 -9.49 10.77
CA MET A 94 -23.27 -9.69 10.72
C MET A 94 -22.57 -8.64 9.86
N ASP A 95 -23.19 -8.19 8.77
CA ASP A 95 -22.68 -7.10 7.93
C ASP A 95 -22.51 -5.80 8.73
N GLU A 96 -23.50 -5.47 9.56
CA GLU A 96 -23.42 -4.34 10.50
C GLU A 96 -22.33 -4.53 11.56
N ALA A 97 -22.27 -5.69 12.21
CA ALA A 97 -21.25 -5.98 13.20
C ALA A 97 -19.82 -5.87 12.62
N LEU A 98 -19.60 -6.41 11.41
CA LEU A 98 -18.33 -6.31 10.69
C LEU A 98 -18.01 -4.87 10.28
N THR A 99 -19.02 -4.05 9.98
CA THR A 99 -18.86 -2.60 9.75
C THR A 99 -18.35 -1.92 11.00
N ASP A 100 -18.99 -2.19 12.15
CA ASP A 100 -18.57 -1.61 13.43
C ASP A 100 -17.12 -2.00 13.76
N ILE A 101 -16.75 -3.28 13.54
CA ILE A 101 -15.37 -3.75 13.72
C ILE A 101 -14.40 -3.00 12.78
N LEU A 102 -14.77 -2.78 11.51
CA LEU A 102 -13.93 -2.05 10.56
C LEU A 102 -13.66 -0.61 11.00
N PHE A 103 -14.67 0.05 11.59
CA PHE A 103 -14.51 1.38 12.19
C PHE A 103 -13.58 1.35 13.41
N ASP A 104 -13.71 0.34 14.26
CA ASP A 104 -12.83 0.18 15.43
C ASP A 104 -11.37 -0.05 15.01
N VAL A 105 -11.12 -0.82 13.94
CA VAL A 105 -9.79 -0.99 13.34
C VAL A 105 -9.25 0.34 12.80
N ASN A 106 -10.07 1.12 12.10
CA ASN A 106 -9.68 2.44 11.60
C ASN A 106 -9.30 3.40 12.74
N ASP A 107 -10.10 3.45 13.79
CA ASP A 107 -9.83 4.28 14.96
C ASP A 107 -8.56 3.83 15.69
N LEU A 108 -8.34 2.52 15.82
CA LEU A 108 -7.16 1.96 16.46
C LEU A 108 -5.87 2.25 15.67
N SER A 109 -5.96 2.21 14.34
CA SER A 109 -4.86 2.64 13.47
C SER A 109 -4.51 4.10 13.68
N LYS A 110 -5.51 5.00 13.69
CA LYS A 110 -5.32 6.43 13.98
C LYS A 110 -4.71 6.64 15.36
N PHE A 111 -5.25 5.98 16.39
CA PHE A 111 -4.73 6.01 17.75
C PHE A 111 -3.25 5.62 17.80
N THR A 112 -2.90 4.49 17.20
CA THR A 112 -1.53 3.95 17.20
C THR A 112 -0.54 4.95 16.59
N ARG A 113 -0.88 5.50 15.41
CA ARG A 113 -0.05 6.46 14.70
C ARG A 113 0.15 7.78 15.44
N TYR A 114 -0.92 8.36 15.99
CA TYR A 114 -0.82 9.61 16.75
C TYR A 114 0.04 9.44 18.01
N ASN A 115 -0.11 8.32 18.72
CA ASN A 115 0.70 8.03 19.90
C ASN A 115 2.16 7.76 19.56
N PHE A 116 2.45 7.00 18.50
CA PHE A 116 3.82 6.84 18.01
C PHE A 116 4.47 8.18 17.66
N THR A 117 3.74 9.04 16.94
CA THR A 117 4.19 10.39 16.59
C THR A 117 4.43 11.25 17.83
N ALA A 118 3.56 11.14 18.85
CA ALA A 118 3.71 11.86 20.11
C ALA A 118 5.00 11.46 20.85
N ILE A 119 5.31 10.16 20.90
CA ILE A 119 6.55 9.63 21.50
C ILE A 119 7.77 10.12 20.72
N GLN A 120 7.75 10.03 19.38
CA GLN A 120 8.86 10.54 18.57
C GLN A 120 9.08 12.05 18.76
N LYS A 121 8.01 12.84 18.83
CA LYS A 121 8.10 14.30 19.01
C LYS A 121 8.51 14.70 20.41
N ILE A 122 8.15 13.94 21.45
CA ILE A 122 8.61 14.24 22.81
C ILE A 122 10.09 13.87 22.99
N LEU A 123 10.54 12.74 22.43
CA LEU A 123 11.96 12.37 22.38
C LEU A 123 12.81 13.44 21.66
N LYS A 124 12.38 13.87 20.47
CA LYS A 124 13.05 14.95 19.74
C LYS A 124 13.09 16.28 20.52
N LYS A 125 12.04 16.57 21.28
CA LYS A 125 11.96 17.78 22.10
C LYS A 125 12.90 17.69 23.30
N HIS A 126 12.92 16.54 23.97
CA HIS A 126 13.85 16.25 25.06
C HIS A 126 15.29 16.51 24.61
N ASP A 127 15.75 15.83 23.56
CA ASP A 127 17.14 15.93 23.09
C ASP A 127 17.51 17.38 22.72
N ARG A 128 16.60 18.11 22.07
CA ARG A 128 16.81 19.52 21.72
C ARG A 128 16.97 20.41 22.95
N TRP A 129 16.28 20.10 24.04
CA TRP A 129 16.23 20.94 25.23
C TRP A 129 17.34 20.59 26.21
N THR A 130 17.61 19.29 26.41
CA THR A 130 18.57 18.79 27.41
C THR A 130 19.97 18.62 26.84
N GLY A 131 20.12 18.52 25.51
CA GLY A 131 21.38 18.21 24.85
C GLY A 131 21.80 16.74 24.96
N LYS A 132 20.96 15.88 25.55
CA LYS A 132 21.18 14.43 25.64
C LYS A 132 20.67 13.71 24.39
N HIS A 133 21.01 12.43 24.25
CA HIS A 133 20.68 11.59 23.10
C HIS A 133 19.63 10.51 23.43
N LEU A 134 18.61 10.87 24.21
CA LEU A 134 17.60 9.92 24.66
C LEU A 134 16.89 9.25 23.49
N LYS A 135 16.67 9.95 22.36
CA LYS A 135 16.07 9.32 21.17
C LYS A 135 16.83 8.07 20.72
N GLN A 136 18.16 8.07 20.78
CA GLN A 136 19.00 6.94 20.39
C GLN A 136 18.92 5.82 21.43
N ASP A 137 19.02 6.16 22.71
CA ASP A 137 18.97 5.19 23.81
C ASP A 137 17.61 4.51 23.90
N TYR A 138 16.54 5.22 23.54
CA TYR A 138 15.17 4.74 23.58
C TYR A 138 14.78 3.82 22.41
N VAL A 139 15.65 3.66 21.39
CA VAL A 139 15.39 2.79 20.23
C VAL A 139 15.15 1.35 20.67
N GLN A 140 15.93 0.84 21.64
CA GLN A 140 15.74 -0.53 22.13
C GLN A 140 14.35 -0.72 22.77
N LYS A 141 13.91 0.23 23.58
CA LYS A 141 12.58 0.19 24.22
C LYS A 141 11.44 0.24 23.19
N LEU A 142 11.59 1.03 22.14
CA LEU A 142 10.63 1.04 21.02
C LEU A 142 10.62 -0.28 20.24
N ARG A 143 11.75 -1.00 20.17
CA ARG A 143 11.80 -2.34 19.57
C ARG A 143 11.12 -3.40 20.44
N GLU A 144 11.23 -3.28 21.76
CA GLU A 144 10.54 -4.16 22.72
C GLU A 144 9.03 -3.92 22.73
N LYS A 145 8.60 -2.66 22.55
CA LYS A 145 7.18 -2.25 22.46
C LYS A 145 6.90 -1.55 21.13
N PRO A 146 6.88 -2.28 20.00
CA PRO A 146 6.76 -1.69 18.69
C PRO A 146 5.34 -1.17 18.45
N LEU A 147 5.22 0.16 18.35
CA LEU A 147 3.98 0.83 17.98
C LEU A 147 3.84 0.99 16.46
N ASP A 148 4.97 1.04 15.74
CA ASP A 148 5.07 1.28 14.30
C ASP A 148 4.87 0.01 13.46
N LYS A 149 5.04 -1.18 14.05
CA LYS A 149 4.93 -2.47 13.35
C LYS A 149 3.54 -3.10 13.40
N GLN A 150 2.56 -2.45 14.02
CA GLN A 150 1.20 -2.98 14.13
C GLN A 150 0.52 -2.92 12.77
N ARG A 151 0.40 -4.08 12.10
CA ARG A 151 -0.25 -4.18 10.78
C ARG A 151 -1.70 -4.61 10.95
N PHE A 152 -2.61 -3.68 10.70
CA PHE A 152 -4.04 -3.95 10.68
C PHE A 152 -4.52 -4.64 9.39
N ASP A 153 -3.64 -4.80 8.40
CA ASP A 153 -3.97 -5.31 7.07
C ASP A 153 -4.61 -6.69 7.09
N VAL A 154 -4.13 -7.60 7.93
CA VAL A 154 -4.65 -8.97 8.02
C VAL A 154 -6.11 -8.97 8.48
N SER A 155 -6.40 -8.28 9.60
CA SER A 155 -7.76 -8.14 10.13
C SER A 155 -8.68 -7.47 9.11
N VAL A 156 -8.20 -6.43 8.45
CA VAL A 156 -8.94 -5.69 7.41
C VAL A 156 -9.29 -6.60 6.22
N VAL A 157 -8.34 -7.32 5.64
CA VAL A 157 -8.57 -8.26 4.53
C VAL A 157 -9.59 -9.34 4.92
N TYR A 158 -9.47 -9.86 6.13
CA TYR A 158 -10.37 -10.89 6.63
C TYR A 158 -11.80 -10.37 6.87
N ILE A 159 -11.95 -9.17 7.43
CA ILE A 159 -13.25 -8.48 7.52
C ILE A 159 -13.86 -8.32 6.13
N SER A 160 -13.09 -7.94 5.11
CA SER A 160 -13.61 -7.84 3.74
C SER A 160 -14.05 -9.18 3.15
N ALA A 161 -13.37 -10.28 3.46
CA ALA A 161 -13.81 -11.59 3.02
C ALA A 161 -15.17 -11.95 3.65
N LEU A 162 -15.33 -11.72 4.95
CA LEU A 162 -16.59 -11.95 5.67
C LEU A 162 -17.71 -11.03 5.17
N LEU A 163 -17.44 -9.74 4.95
CA LEU A 163 -18.40 -8.78 4.38
C LEU A 163 -18.86 -9.23 2.98
N ASN A 164 -17.95 -9.76 2.15
CA ASN A 164 -18.31 -10.29 0.84
C ASN A 164 -19.26 -11.50 0.96
N ILE A 165 -19.03 -12.40 1.93
CA ILE A 165 -19.93 -13.53 2.19
C ILE A 165 -21.31 -13.04 2.62
N CYS A 166 -21.39 -12.04 3.53
CA CYS A 166 -22.65 -11.45 3.96
C CYS A 166 -23.42 -10.83 2.79
N ARG A 167 -22.75 -10.05 1.94
CA ARG A 167 -23.36 -9.42 0.74
C ARG A 167 -23.89 -10.45 -0.25
N ASN A 168 -23.17 -11.55 -0.42
CA ASN A 168 -23.58 -12.64 -1.32
C ASN A 168 -24.53 -13.65 -0.65
N LYS A 169 -24.95 -13.39 0.62
CA LYS A 169 -25.86 -14.26 1.38
C LYS A 169 -25.40 -15.72 1.44
N GLY A 170 -24.08 -15.93 1.55
CA GLY A 170 -23.46 -17.25 1.59
C GLY A 170 -23.36 -17.99 0.25
N LYS A 171 -23.81 -17.39 -0.86
CA LYS A 171 -23.63 -17.99 -2.19
C LYS A 171 -22.15 -17.94 -2.57
N GLN A 172 -21.58 -19.09 -2.92
CA GLN A 172 -20.24 -19.16 -3.47
C GLN A 172 -20.21 -18.42 -4.81
N PRO A 173 -19.23 -17.53 -5.04
CA PRO A 173 -19.06 -16.91 -6.35
C PRO A 173 -18.79 -18.02 -7.37
N THR A 174 -19.57 -18.08 -8.45
CA THR A 174 -19.28 -18.97 -9.57
C THR A 174 -17.92 -18.57 -10.15
N THR A 175 -16.96 -19.49 -10.11
CA THR A 175 -15.61 -19.29 -10.64
C THR A 175 -15.69 -19.02 -12.13
N VAL A 176 -15.60 -17.75 -12.53
CA VAL A 176 -15.37 -17.40 -13.93
C VAL A 176 -13.88 -17.62 -14.19
N ASN A 177 -13.56 -18.58 -15.05
CA ASN A 177 -12.20 -18.80 -15.55
C ASN A 177 -11.64 -17.48 -16.10
N ARG A 178 -10.56 -17.00 -15.48
CA ARG A 178 -9.90 -15.75 -15.84
C ARG A 178 -8.86 -16.03 -16.92
N HIS A 179 -9.27 -15.90 -18.18
CA HIS A 179 -8.36 -15.63 -19.30
C HIS A 179 -8.61 -14.21 -19.84
N GLU A 180 -7.48 -13.54 -20.07
CA GLU A 180 -7.21 -12.57 -21.15
C GLU A 180 -7.58 -11.08 -21.04
N SER A 181 -6.55 -10.30 -21.43
CA SER A 181 -6.48 -9.03 -22.17
C SER A 181 -7.30 -7.85 -21.64
N GLU A 182 -6.64 -6.99 -20.85
CA GLU A 182 -7.20 -5.74 -20.34
C GLU A 182 -6.58 -4.54 -21.08
N SER A 183 -7.21 -4.11 -22.17
CA SER A 183 -7.30 -2.70 -22.56
C SER A 183 -8.43 -2.56 -23.59
N SER A 184 -9.56 -1.98 -23.18
CA SER A 184 -10.54 -1.43 -24.12
C SER A 184 -10.18 0.04 -24.42
N GLU A 185 -10.53 0.55 -25.61
CA GLU A 185 -10.22 1.93 -26.04
C GLU A 185 -10.82 3.03 -25.12
N GLU A 186 -11.68 2.67 -24.15
CA GLU A 186 -12.40 3.58 -23.24
C GLU A 186 -11.97 3.47 -21.77
N ASP A 187 -10.92 2.70 -21.44
CA ASP A 187 -10.50 2.52 -20.05
C ASP A 187 -9.83 3.80 -19.50
N THR A 188 -10.29 4.29 -18.35
CA THR A 188 -9.69 5.46 -17.69
C THR A 188 -8.92 5.02 -16.44
N THR A 189 -7.64 5.43 -16.35
CA THR A 189 -6.79 5.21 -15.18
C THR A 189 -6.46 6.56 -14.54
N THR A 190 -6.80 6.72 -13.27
CA THR A 190 -6.45 7.90 -12.48
C THR A 190 -5.61 7.52 -11.27
N THR A 191 -4.64 8.36 -10.92
CA THR A 191 -3.65 8.07 -9.87
C THR A 191 -3.67 9.17 -8.81
N TYR A 192 -3.62 8.77 -7.55
CA TYR A 192 -3.71 9.65 -6.40
C TYR A 192 -2.65 9.28 -5.37
N TRP A 193 -2.12 10.28 -4.67
CA TRP A 193 -1.38 10.09 -3.45
C TRP A 193 -2.31 10.11 -2.24
N VAL A 194 -2.03 9.23 -1.29
CA VAL A 194 -2.75 9.12 -0.03
C VAL A 194 -1.75 9.34 1.11
N HIS A 195 -2.00 10.35 1.93
CA HIS A 195 -1.16 10.59 3.10
C HIS A 195 -1.23 9.37 4.04
N PRO A 196 -0.13 8.91 4.68
CA PRO A 196 -0.13 7.77 5.60
C PRO A 196 -1.25 7.82 6.65
N ASP A 197 -1.55 9.03 7.12
CA ASP A 197 -2.64 9.38 8.02
C ASP A 197 -4.04 8.90 7.60
N ASN A 198 -4.26 8.78 6.29
CA ASN A 198 -5.54 8.50 5.67
C ASN A 198 -5.61 7.07 5.09
N VAL A 199 -4.49 6.34 5.04
CA VAL A 199 -4.39 5.03 4.35
C VAL A 199 -5.41 4.03 4.87
N THR A 200 -5.52 3.86 6.20
CA THR A 200 -6.49 2.92 6.79
C THR A 200 -7.92 3.35 6.51
N GLU A 201 -8.21 4.64 6.53
CA GLU A 201 -9.56 5.15 6.26
C GLU A 201 -9.97 4.93 4.81
N VAL A 202 -9.08 5.26 3.85
CA VAL A 202 -9.29 5.01 2.41
C VAL A 202 -9.50 3.51 2.16
N LYS A 203 -8.63 2.66 2.72
CA LYS A 203 -8.72 1.21 2.61
C LYS A 203 -10.06 0.69 3.15
N SER A 204 -10.48 1.15 4.32
CA SER A 204 -11.78 0.80 4.90
C SER A 204 -12.96 1.24 4.05
N ILE A 205 -12.97 2.49 3.55
CA ILE A 205 -14.04 3.00 2.65
C ILE A 205 -14.15 2.12 1.41
N ILE A 206 -13.03 1.81 0.74
CA ILE A 206 -13.04 0.96 -0.44
C ILE A 206 -13.63 -0.41 -0.10
N MET A 207 -13.28 -1.00 1.04
CA MET A 207 -13.73 -2.35 1.44
C MET A 207 -15.21 -2.44 1.82
N LEU A 208 -15.82 -1.31 2.17
CA LEU A 208 -17.28 -1.19 2.29
C LEU A 208 -18.00 -1.34 0.95
N HIS A 209 -17.29 -1.28 -0.18
CA HIS A 209 -17.88 -1.36 -1.52
C HIS A 209 -17.27 -2.45 -2.41
N LEU A 210 -15.97 -2.69 -2.32
CA LEU A 210 -15.21 -3.63 -3.14
C LEU A 210 -14.38 -4.58 -2.26
N PRO A 211 -14.46 -5.90 -2.48
CA PRO A 211 -13.66 -6.82 -1.70
C PRO A 211 -12.19 -6.78 -2.10
N VAL A 212 -11.32 -7.12 -1.15
CA VAL A 212 -9.91 -7.38 -1.46
C VAL A 212 -9.81 -8.67 -2.27
N PHE A 213 -9.07 -8.60 -3.37
CA PHE A 213 -8.74 -9.76 -4.18
C PHE A 213 -7.59 -10.54 -3.53
N VAL A 214 -7.83 -11.81 -3.21
CA VAL A 214 -6.83 -12.73 -2.66
C VAL A 214 -6.43 -13.73 -3.75
N TYR A 215 -5.15 -13.76 -4.11
CA TYR A 215 -4.62 -14.61 -5.19
C TYR A 215 -4.80 -16.11 -4.93
N ASN A 216 -4.55 -16.54 -3.68
CA ASN A 216 -4.71 -17.93 -3.27
C ASN A 216 -5.69 -18.00 -2.09
N PRO A 217 -6.99 -18.21 -2.32
CA PRO A 217 -7.99 -18.26 -1.26
C PRO A 217 -7.87 -19.52 -0.37
N ALA A 218 -7.11 -20.54 -0.79
CA ALA A 218 -6.88 -21.75 0.00
C ALA A 218 -5.80 -21.57 1.08
N LYS A 219 -4.92 -20.58 0.92
CA LYS A 219 -3.89 -20.23 1.91
C LYS A 219 -4.44 -19.15 2.85
N LYS A 220 -4.14 -19.26 4.15
CA LYS A 220 -4.34 -18.15 5.09
C LYS A 220 -3.51 -16.95 4.66
N TYR A 221 -4.14 -15.78 4.59
CA TYR A 221 -3.48 -14.53 4.21
C TYR A 221 -2.45 -14.13 5.28
N GLU A 222 -1.23 -13.87 4.83
CA GLU A 222 -0.11 -13.41 5.65
C GLU A 222 0.34 -12.01 5.20
N PRO A 223 0.96 -11.19 6.07
CA PRO A 223 1.46 -9.87 5.69
C PRO A 223 2.39 -9.89 4.47
N SER A 224 3.21 -10.92 4.33
CA SER A 224 4.13 -11.12 3.20
C SER A 224 3.40 -11.29 1.87
N ASP A 225 2.13 -11.73 1.86
CA ASP A 225 1.37 -11.92 0.61
C ASP A 225 1.02 -10.59 -0.07
N SER A 226 1.06 -9.47 0.67
CA SER A 226 0.94 -8.13 0.10
C SER A 226 2.24 -7.61 -0.50
N ALA A 227 3.40 -8.16 -0.13
CA ALA A 227 4.68 -7.65 -0.58
C ALA A 227 4.84 -7.87 -2.09
N VAL A 228 5.20 -6.82 -2.80
CA VAL A 228 5.45 -6.82 -4.24
C VAL A 228 6.78 -6.12 -4.50
N SER A 229 7.58 -6.71 -5.38
CA SER A 229 8.78 -6.08 -5.89
C SER A 229 8.75 -6.08 -7.41
N SER A 230 9.21 -4.99 -8.01
CA SER A 230 9.33 -4.82 -9.46
C SER A 230 10.67 -4.20 -9.78
N VAL A 231 11.51 -4.91 -10.53
CA VAL A 231 12.79 -4.42 -11.03
C VAL A 231 12.59 -3.87 -12.44
N TYR A 232 12.76 -2.56 -12.59
CA TYR A 232 12.65 -1.84 -13.85
C TYR A 232 13.99 -1.85 -14.59
N PHE A 233 13.88 -1.99 -15.91
CA PHE A 233 15.00 -2.04 -16.83
C PHE A 233 15.10 -0.73 -17.60
N ASP A 234 16.33 -0.29 -17.83
CA ASP A 234 16.66 0.82 -18.72
C ASP A 234 18.13 0.69 -19.15
N ASN A 235 18.62 1.60 -19.99
CA ASN A 235 20.04 1.68 -20.34
C ASN A 235 20.72 2.88 -19.63
N PRO A 236 22.06 2.99 -19.68
CA PRO A 236 22.79 4.09 -19.04
C PRO A 236 22.39 5.50 -19.51
N ASP A 237 21.80 5.59 -20.71
CA ASP A 237 21.35 6.84 -21.34
C ASP A 237 19.89 7.17 -21.00
N PHE A 238 19.17 6.28 -20.29
CA PHE A 238 17.80 6.46 -19.84
C PHE A 238 16.79 6.65 -20.98
N ASP A 239 16.94 5.86 -22.05
CA ASP A 239 16.06 5.93 -23.23
C ASP A 239 14.61 5.59 -22.88
N LEU A 240 14.36 4.54 -22.08
CA LEU A 240 12.99 4.15 -21.71
C LEU A 240 12.36 5.19 -20.80
N TYR A 241 13.10 5.70 -19.82
CA TYR A 241 12.65 6.82 -19.00
C TYR A 241 12.24 8.04 -19.84
N THR A 242 13.09 8.42 -20.80
CA THR A 242 12.87 9.61 -21.62
C THR A 242 11.61 9.45 -22.47
N GLY A 243 11.49 8.32 -23.17
CA GLY A 243 10.30 8.02 -23.98
C GLY A 243 9.02 7.94 -23.13
N LEU A 244 9.08 7.36 -21.93
CA LEU A 244 7.93 7.28 -21.02
C LEU A 244 7.49 8.66 -20.52
N LEU A 245 8.44 9.54 -20.20
CA LEU A 245 8.14 10.88 -19.69
C LEU A 245 7.59 11.80 -20.80
N GLN A 246 8.15 11.71 -22.00
CA GLN A 246 7.72 12.47 -23.18
C GLN A 246 6.46 11.89 -23.83
N ARG A 247 6.17 10.61 -23.55
CA ARG A 247 5.07 9.83 -24.13
C ARG A 247 5.24 9.67 -25.63
N ASP A 248 6.45 9.29 -26.02
CA ASP A 248 6.76 8.95 -27.39
C ASP A 248 5.93 7.74 -27.81
N GLU A 249 5.47 7.72 -29.06
CA GLU A 249 4.75 6.57 -29.59
C GLU A 249 5.63 5.32 -29.50
N MET A 250 5.07 4.21 -29.01
CA MET A 250 5.79 2.97 -28.69
C MET A 250 6.82 3.10 -27.55
N ALA A 251 6.74 4.12 -26.70
CA ALA A 251 7.52 4.15 -25.46
C ALA A 251 7.17 2.93 -24.59
N GLU A 252 8.19 2.24 -24.08
CA GLU A 252 8.03 0.99 -23.33
C GLU A 252 8.51 1.15 -21.89
N ALA A 253 7.79 0.54 -20.95
CA ALA A 253 8.27 0.23 -19.61
C ALA A 253 8.41 -1.28 -19.46
N ILE A 254 9.62 -1.76 -19.14
CA ILE A 254 9.90 -3.18 -18.94
C ILE A 254 10.27 -3.42 -17.48
N ARG A 255 9.61 -4.40 -16.85
CA ARG A 255 9.89 -4.77 -15.46
C ARG A 255 9.72 -6.25 -15.19
N LEU A 256 10.54 -6.76 -14.28
CA LEU A 256 10.38 -8.08 -13.69
C LEU A 256 9.74 -7.96 -12.31
N LYS A 257 8.55 -8.54 -12.15
CA LYS A 257 7.72 -8.40 -10.95
C LYS A 257 7.53 -9.75 -10.26
N TRP A 258 7.61 -9.75 -8.93
CA TRP A 258 7.24 -10.93 -8.13
C TRP A 258 6.45 -10.52 -6.89
N HIS A 259 5.72 -11.50 -6.34
CA HIS A 259 4.92 -11.38 -5.14
C HIS A 259 5.57 -12.19 -4.01
N GLY A 260 5.53 -11.64 -2.80
CA GLY A 260 6.12 -12.24 -1.61
C GLY A 260 7.64 -12.13 -1.55
N SER A 261 8.25 -13.04 -0.79
CA SER A 261 9.70 -13.13 -0.63
C SER A 261 10.40 -13.49 -1.95
N CYS A 262 11.67 -13.14 -2.03
CA CYS A 262 12.62 -13.51 -3.07
C CYS A 262 12.78 -15.03 -3.29
N SER A 263 12.27 -15.86 -2.38
CA SER A 263 12.13 -17.31 -2.56
C SER A 263 10.99 -17.72 -3.51
N SER A 264 10.13 -16.77 -3.90
CA SER A 264 9.06 -16.98 -4.87
C SER A 264 9.63 -17.39 -6.23
N LYS A 265 9.19 -18.55 -6.73
CA LYS A 265 9.64 -19.07 -8.02
C LYS A 265 8.97 -18.40 -9.22
N ASN A 266 7.85 -17.72 -9.03
CA ASN A 266 7.08 -17.16 -10.14
C ASN A 266 7.44 -15.68 -10.34
N VAL A 267 8.11 -15.39 -11.45
CA VAL A 267 8.48 -14.04 -11.87
C VAL A 267 7.64 -13.66 -13.08
N LEU A 268 6.95 -12.52 -12.98
CA LEU A 268 6.18 -11.91 -14.06
C LEU A 268 7.10 -11.00 -14.86
N VAL A 269 7.32 -11.33 -16.12
CA VAL A 269 7.93 -10.41 -17.10
C VAL A 269 6.81 -9.53 -17.62
N GLU A 270 6.83 -8.23 -17.31
CA GLU A 270 5.80 -7.28 -17.76
C GLU A 270 6.40 -6.25 -18.72
N ARG A 271 5.68 -5.99 -19.81
CA ARG A 271 5.94 -4.90 -20.75
C ARG A 271 4.69 -4.02 -20.85
N GLU A 272 4.88 -2.72 -20.73
CA GLU A 272 3.82 -1.73 -20.89
C GLU A 272 4.23 -0.77 -22.01
N THR A 273 3.43 -0.71 -23.07
CA THR A 273 3.76 0.05 -24.30
C THR A 273 2.73 1.14 -24.51
N PHE A 274 3.20 2.39 -24.65
CA PHE A 274 2.35 3.53 -24.96
C PHE A 274 1.96 3.54 -26.44
N GLN A 275 0.66 3.72 -26.72
CA GLN A 275 0.12 3.76 -28.07
C GLN A 275 -0.78 4.99 -28.26
N THR A 276 -0.50 5.77 -29.29
CA THR A 276 -1.28 6.98 -29.65
C THR A 276 -2.56 6.64 -30.45
N ALA A 277 -2.75 5.36 -30.80
CA ALA A 277 -3.88 4.90 -31.60
C ALA A 277 -5.18 4.86 -30.76
N GLY A 278 -5.79 6.03 -30.53
CA GLY A 278 -7.10 6.20 -29.89
C GLY A 278 -7.33 7.62 -29.37
N LEU A 279 -8.59 8.03 -29.19
CA LEU A 279 -8.97 9.34 -28.59
C LEU A 279 -8.45 9.52 -27.14
N ASN A 280 -8.03 8.42 -26.49
CA ASN A 280 -7.55 8.36 -25.12
C ASN A 280 -6.23 7.58 -25.04
N ASP A 281 -5.12 8.15 -25.48
CA ASP A 281 -3.82 8.04 -24.78
C ASP A 281 -3.57 6.69 -24.03
N ALA A 282 -3.58 5.57 -24.74
CA ALA A 282 -3.71 4.24 -24.12
C ALA A 282 -2.33 3.57 -23.91
N SER A 283 -2.22 2.74 -22.88
CA SER A 283 -1.05 1.88 -22.66
C SER A 283 -1.47 0.42 -22.68
N VAL A 284 -0.84 -0.38 -23.53
CA VAL A 284 -1.09 -1.82 -23.64
C VAL A 284 -0.13 -2.53 -22.70
N LYS A 285 -0.68 -3.35 -21.79
CA LYS A 285 0.11 -4.12 -20.83
C LYS A 285 0.11 -5.60 -21.17
N GLU A 286 1.29 -6.12 -21.48
CA GLU A 286 1.55 -7.52 -21.80
C GLU A 286 2.40 -8.16 -20.70
N ARG A 287 2.24 -9.47 -20.50
CA ARG A 287 3.01 -10.19 -19.49
C ARG A 287 3.13 -11.68 -19.78
N CYS A 288 4.24 -12.27 -19.34
CA CYS A 288 4.39 -13.71 -19.25
C CYS A 288 4.98 -14.12 -17.89
N CYS A 289 4.82 -15.38 -17.52
CA CYS A 289 5.39 -15.94 -16.29
C CYS A 289 6.62 -16.77 -16.63
N ILE A 290 7.70 -16.57 -15.90
CA ILE A 290 8.90 -17.41 -15.95
C ILE A 290 9.29 -17.86 -14.55
N ASN A 291 9.95 -19.02 -14.46
CA ASN A 291 10.53 -19.45 -13.20
C ASN A 291 11.75 -18.58 -12.87
N SER A 292 11.92 -18.18 -11.61
CA SER A 292 13.07 -17.43 -11.08
C SER A 292 14.41 -18.03 -11.52
N ASP A 293 14.50 -19.37 -11.55
CA ASP A 293 15.71 -20.11 -11.94
C ASP A 293 16.08 -19.93 -13.43
N HIS A 294 15.13 -19.46 -14.25
CA HIS A 294 15.33 -19.22 -15.68
C HIS A 294 15.45 -17.74 -16.04
N VAL A 295 15.30 -16.81 -15.08
CA VAL A 295 15.32 -15.37 -15.35
C VAL A 295 16.66 -14.92 -15.91
N GLU A 296 17.78 -15.32 -15.29
CA GLU A 296 19.11 -14.98 -15.80
C GLU A 296 19.30 -15.50 -17.24
N ALA A 297 19.00 -16.77 -17.46
CA ALA A 297 19.10 -17.39 -18.78
C ALA A 297 18.21 -16.69 -19.82
N PHE A 298 17.03 -16.22 -19.42
CA PHE A 298 16.12 -15.44 -20.26
C PHE A 298 16.72 -14.09 -20.64
N LEU A 299 17.27 -13.34 -19.69
CA LEU A 299 17.91 -12.04 -19.94
C LEU A 299 19.15 -12.17 -20.83
N LEU A 300 19.89 -13.27 -20.70
CA LEU A 300 21.05 -13.60 -21.54
C LEU A 300 20.67 -14.21 -22.91
N GLY A 301 19.37 -14.38 -23.21
CA GLY A 301 18.89 -14.99 -24.46
C GLY A 301 19.14 -16.49 -24.60
N ARG A 302 19.55 -17.18 -23.53
CA ARG A 302 19.76 -18.63 -23.49
C ARG A 302 18.47 -19.42 -23.30
N TYR A 303 17.50 -18.86 -22.57
CA TYR A 303 16.15 -19.42 -22.42
C TYR A 303 15.20 -18.62 -23.33
N LYS A 304 14.72 -19.26 -24.39
CA LYS A 304 14.05 -18.60 -25.52
C LYS A 304 12.53 -18.52 -25.33
N PRO A 305 11.82 -17.69 -26.10
CA PRO A 305 10.36 -17.61 -26.06
C PRO A 305 9.69 -18.95 -26.37
N ASP A 306 10.28 -19.75 -27.25
CA ASP A 306 9.86 -21.12 -27.54
C ASP A 306 9.92 -22.03 -26.30
N ASP A 307 10.96 -21.89 -25.47
CA ASP A 307 11.12 -22.69 -24.25
C ASP A 307 10.01 -22.36 -23.23
N ILE A 308 9.68 -21.07 -23.08
CA ILE A 308 8.57 -20.60 -22.24
C ILE A 308 7.23 -21.18 -22.71
N ALA A 309 6.97 -21.12 -24.02
CA ALA A 309 5.75 -21.68 -24.60
C ALA A 309 5.68 -23.21 -24.41
N ASN A 310 6.81 -23.91 -24.56
CA ASN A 310 6.90 -25.35 -24.32
C ASN A 310 6.66 -25.72 -22.85
N ASP A 311 7.15 -24.93 -21.90
CA ASP A 311 6.90 -25.16 -20.47
C ASP A 311 5.44 -24.90 -20.10
N LEU A 312 4.81 -23.88 -20.69
CA LEU A 312 3.36 -23.67 -20.56
C LEU A 312 2.56 -24.83 -21.15
N LYS A 313 2.99 -25.38 -22.29
CA LYS A 313 2.38 -26.56 -22.90
C LYS A 313 2.45 -27.78 -21.98
N ARG A 314 3.59 -28.02 -21.34
CA ARG A 314 3.77 -29.11 -20.35
C ARG A 314 2.85 -28.97 -19.14
N ASN A 315 2.49 -27.72 -18.78
CA ASN A 315 1.58 -27.39 -17.69
C ASN A 315 0.09 -27.29 -18.14
N ASN A 316 -0.24 -27.80 -19.33
CA ASN A 316 -1.61 -27.81 -19.89
C ASN A 316 -2.24 -26.41 -20.05
N ALA A 317 -1.45 -25.37 -20.34
CA ALA A 317 -1.96 -24.05 -20.68
C ALA A 317 -2.69 -24.01 -22.04
N SER A 318 -3.57 -23.02 -22.23
CA SER A 318 -4.29 -22.82 -23.48
C SER A 318 -3.37 -22.35 -24.62
N GLU A 319 -3.76 -22.65 -25.87
CA GLU A 319 -2.98 -22.22 -27.06
C GLU A 319 -2.84 -20.69 -27.14
N SER A 320 -3.89 -19.96 -26.75
CA SER A 320 -3.87 -18.51 -26.69
C SER A 320 -2.85 -18.00 -25.65
N ALA A 321 -2.87 -18.53 -24.43
CA ALA A 321 -1.89 -18.16 -23.40
C ALA A 321 -0.44 -18.49 -23.80
N MET A 322 -0.23 -19.59 -24.53
CA MET A 322 1.09 -19.93 -25.08
C MET A 322 1.55 -18.90 -26.13
N LYS A 323 0.67 -18.47 -27.04
CA LYS A 323 0.98 -17.45 -28.05
C LYS A 323 1.26 -16.09 -27.43
N GLU A 324 0.43 -15.65 -26.48
CA GLU A 324 0.62 -14.39 -25.76
C GLU A 324 1.94 -14.36 -24.98
N ALA A 325 2.25 -15.46 -24.27
CA ALA A 325 3.49 -15.58 -23.52
C ALA A 325 4.71 -15.56 -24.45
N HIS A 326 4.66 -16.28 -25.56
CA HIS A 326 5.70 -16.27 -26.58
C HIS A 326 5.91 -14.86 -27.16
N ALA A 327 4.84 -14.19 -27.59
CA ALA A 327 4.91 -12.85 -28.17
C ALA A 327 5.51 -11.84 -27.18
N THR A 328 5.04 -11.85 -25.93
CA THR A 328 5.57 -10.98 -24.86
C THR A 328 7.05 -11.25 -24.60
N ALA A 329 7.43 -12.53 -24.45
CA ALA A 329 8.81 -12.93 -24.18
C ALA A 329 9.75 -12.51 -25.31
N ALA A 330 9.35 -12.73 -26.57
CA ALA A 330 10.12 -12.36 -27.75
C ALA A 330 10.32 -10.85 -27.84
N ALA A 331 9.27 -10.08 -27.58
CA ALA A 331 9.33 -8.63 -27.64
C ALA A 331 10.23 -8.05 -26.53
N VAL A 332 10.09 -8.55 -25.30
CA VAL A 332 10.95 -8.13 -24.17
C VAL A 332 12.42 -8.49 -24.41
N GLN A 333 12.73 -9.70 -24.86
CA GLN A 333 14.12 -10.07 -25.19
C GLN A 333 14.69 -9.20 -26.31
N THR A 334 13.89 -8.89 -27.32
CA THR A 334 14.29 -7.99 -28.41
C THR A 334 14.65 -6.61 -27.87
N SER A 335 13.79 -6.01 -27.03
CA SER A 335 14.06 -4.70 -26.42
C SER A 335 15.30 -4.74 -25.53
N ILE A 336 15.49 -5.79 -24.72
CA ILE A 336 16.69 -5.94 -23.88
C ILE A 336 17.96 -5.95 -24.72
N GLN A 337 18.00 -6.72 -25.80
CA GLN A 337 19.18 -6.85 -26.66
C GLN A 337 19.43 -5.59 -27.49
N GLN A 338 18.41 -5.03 -28.13
CA GLN A 338 18.56 -3.89 -29.03
C GLN A 338 18.89 -2.60 -28.28
N LYS A 339 18.23 -2.36 -27.14
CA LYS A 339 18.40 -1.15 -26.34
C LYS A 339 19.45 -1.30 -25.23
N GLN A 340 20.12 -2.46 -25.14
CA GLN A 340 21.14 -2.77 -24.12
C GLN A 340 20.63 -2.54 -22.69
N LEU A 341 19.44 -3.05 -22.40
CA LEU A 341 18.77 -2.80 -21.13
C LEU A 341 19.38 -3.63 -20.00
N GLN A 342 19.43 -3.02 -18.81
CA GLN A 342 19.88 -3.66 -17.58
C GLN A 342 18.96 -3.31 -16.41
N PRO A 343 18.97 -4.07 -15.31
CA PRO A 343 18.26 -3.69 -14.09
C PRO A 343 18.78 -2.36 -13.53
N MET A 344 17.87 -1.40 -13.38
CA MET A 344 18.21 -0.03 -12.96
C MET A 344 17.61 0.32 -11.60
N LEU A 345 16.33 0.00 -11.39
CA LEU A 345 15.61 0.45 -10.22
C LEU A 345 14.61 -0.59 -9.75
N ARG A 346 14.69 -0.98 -8.48
CA ARG A 346 13.66 -1.77 -7.82
C ARG A 346 12.64 -0.87 -7.15
N VAL A 347 11.38 -1.22 -7.32
CA VAL A 347 10.25 -0.64 -6.62
C VAL A 347 9.65 -1.72 -5.71
N PHE A 348 9.66 -1.49 -4.41
CA PHE A 348 9.02 -2.34 -3.41
C PHE A 348 7.78 -1.64 -2.84
N ASN A 349 6.70 -2.39 -2.60
CA ASN A 349 5.48 -1.91 -1.95
C ASN A 349 4.68 -3.06 -1.32
N HIS A 350 3.79 -2.73 -0.40
CA HIS A 350 2.68 -3.60 -0.04
C HIS A 350 1.47 -3.26 -0.91
N HIS A 351 1.06 -4.20 -1.75
CA HIS A 351 0.01 -4.04 -2.75
C HIS A 351 -1.32 -4.63 -2.26
N THR A 352 -2.37 -3.81 -2.26
CA THR A 352 -3.74 -4.28 -2.05
C THR A 352 -4.56 -4.06 -3.32
N LEU A 353 -5.11 -5.13 -3.89
CA LEU A 353 -6.01 -5.10 -5.05
C LEU A 353 -7.45 -5.22 -4.59
N PHE A 354 -8.32 -4.30 -5.00
CA PHE A 354 -9.77 -4.34 -4.74
C PHE A 354 -10.52 -4.52 -6.05
N GLN A 355 -11.26 -5.61 -6.15
CA GLN A 355 -12.02 -5.95 -7.35
C GLN A 355 -13.15 -6.91 -7.01
N ALA A 356 -14.34 -6.64 -7.55
CA ALA A 356 -15.45 -7.58 -7.43
C ALA A 356 -15.18 -8.85 -8.27
N PRO A 357 -15.50 -10.06 -7.78
CA PRO A 357 -15.25 -11.30 -8.54
C PRO A 357 -15.97 -11.36 -9.89
N HIS A 358 -17.16 -10.75 -9.98
CA HIS A 358 -18.07 -10.85 -11.13
C HIS A 358 -18.16 -9.57 -11.98
N SER A 359 -17.56 -8.46 -11.53
CA SER A 359 -17.58 -7.19 -12.28
C SER A 359 -16.15 -6.78 -12.58
N ARG A 360 -15.87 -6.60 -13.88
CA ARG A 360 -14.59 -6.10 -14.36
C ARG A 360 -14.58 -4.58 -14.49
N ASN A 361 -15.68 -3.91 -14.18
CA ASN A 361 -15.89 -2.50 -14.54
C ASN A 361 -15.09 -1.53 -13.66
N LEU A 362 -14.62 -1.99 -12.51
CA LEU A 362 -13.86 -1.19 -11.56
C LEU A 362 -12.77 -2.02 -10.88
N LYS A 363 -11.55 -1.51 -10.91
CA LYS A 363 -10.38 -2.07 -10.25
C LYS A 363 -9.65 -0.96 -9.53
N LEU A 364 -9.47 -1.11 -8.22
CA LEU A 364 -8.67 -0.18 -7.43
C LEU A 364 -7.44 -0.90 -6.91
N THR A 365 -6.31 -0.19 -6.88
CA THR A 365 -5.10 -0.68 -6.21
C THR A 365 -4.58 0.35 -5.23
N LEU A 366 -4.16 -0.09 -4.05
CA LEU A 366 -3.53 0.77 -3.05
C LEU A 366 -2.17 0.19 -2.69
N ASP A 367 -1.15 1.01 -2.90
CA ASP A 367 0.25 0.67 -2.69
C ASP A 367 0.81 1.46 -1.51
N THR A 368 1.18 0.77 -0.45
CA THR A 368 1.73 1.36 0.79
C THR A 368 3.20 0.98 0.97
N ASP A 369 3.90 1.69 1.85
CA ASP A 369 5.33 1.50 2.16
C ASP A 369 6.21 1.45 0.91
N LEU A 370 5.92 2.35 -0.05
CA LEU A 370 6.60 2.39 -1.33
C LEU A 370 8.07 2.80 -1.13
N ALA A 371 8.98 1.96 -1.61
CA ALA A 371 10.42 2.19 -1.55
C ALA A 371 11.05 2.00 -2.93
N PHE A 372 11.93 2.91 -3.30
CA PHE A 372 12.73 2.85 -4.52
C PHE A 372 14.16 2.51 -4.15
N ILE A 373 14.72 1.47 -4.75
CA ILE A 373 16.02 0.92 -4.38
C ILE A 373 16.86 0.79 -5.64
N ARG A 374 18.11 1.26 -5.59
CA ARG A 374 19.04 1.14 -6.72
C ARG A 374 19.44 -0.31 -6.98
N GLU A 375 19.36 -0.71 -8.25
CA GLU A 375 19.83 -2.00 -8.78
C GLU A 375 21.03 -1.81 -9.73
N ASP A 376 21.29 -0.59 -10.18
CA ASP A 376 22.35 -0.24 -11.13
C ASP A 376 23.76 -0.27 -10.51
N HIS A 377 24.79 -0.10 -11.36
CA HIS A 377 26.19 0.06 -10.96
C HIS A 377 26.83 1.35 -11.50
N LEU A 378 26.03 2.34 -11.92
CA LEU A 378 26.51 3.54 -12.63
C LEU A 378 27.37 4.49 -11.77
N ASP A 379 27.37 4.30 -10.45
CA ASP A 379 28.23 5.02 -9.51
C ASP A 379 29.47 4.21 -9.09
N GLY A 380 29.75 3.10 -9.78
CA GLY A 380 30.88 2.21 -9.49
C GLY A 380 30.67 1.28 -8.29
N LYS A 381 29.53 1.36 -7.60
CA LYS A 381 29.20 0.41 -6.53
C LYS A 381 28.55 -0.83 -7.12
N GLN A 382 29.19 -1.98 -6.95
CA GLN A 382 28.59 -3.27 -7.26
C GLN A 382 27.48 -3.59 -6.25
N ARG A 383 26.25 -3.77 -6.75
CA ARG A 383 25.05 -4.09 -5.95
C ARG A 383 24.49 -5.49 -6.22
N ARG A 384 24.86 -6.07 -7.36
CA ARG A 384 24.43 -7.37 -7.85
C ARG A 384 25.67 -8.18 -8.20
N ASP A 385 25.58 -9.49 -8.09
CA ASP A 385 26.62 -10.35 -8.62
C ASP A 385 26.57 -10.33 -10.16
N PRO A 386 27.70 -10.58 -10.85
CA PRO A 386 27.72 -10.58 -12.30
C PRO A 386 26.74 -11.62 -12.86
N GLY A 387 25.76 -11.17 -13.66
CA GLY A 387 24.69 -12.01 -14.22
C GLY A 387 23.36 -11.93 -13.46
N ASP A 388 23.37 -11.53 -12.19
CA ASP A 388 22.15 -11.44 -11.40
C ASP A 388 21.22 -10.32 -11.88
N TRP A 389 19.92 -10.62 -11.92
CA TRP A 389 18.90 -9.68 -12.37
C TRP A 389 18.34 -8.78 -11.27
N ARG A 390 18.72 -9.03 -10.01
CA ARG A 390 18.34 -8.26 -8.82
C ARG A 390 19.36 -8.47 -7.71
N ARG A 391 19.45 -7.53 -6.78
CA ARG A 391 20.30 -7.66 -5.59
C ARG A 391 19.77 -8.72 -4.62
N ALA A 392 20.68 -9.47 -3.99
CA ALA A 392 20.35 -10.58 -3.08
C ALA A 392 20.13 -10.13 -1.62
N ASP A 393 20.67 -8.97 -1.24
CA ASP A 393 20.62 -8.43 0.13
C ASP A 393 19.28 -7.75 0.47
N VAL A 394 18.37 -7.60 -0.50
CA VAL A 394 17.06 -6.98 -0.32
C VAL A 394 15.94 -7.97 -0.57
N ASP A 395 15.15 -8.27 0.47
CA ASP A 395 13.94 -9.08 0.37
C ASP A 395 12.67 -8.25 0.64
N ILE A 396 11.90 -8.58 1.69
CA ILE A 396 10.61 -7.94 2.02
C ILE A 396 10.66 -7.12 3.32
N ASN A 397 11.84 -7.00 3.94
CA ASN A 397 12.04 -6.38 5.25
C ASN A 397 12.03 -4.84 5.20
N SER A 398 10.92 -4.25 4.74
CA SER A 398 10.67 -2.80 4.80
C SER A 398 10.68 -2.32 6.27
N PRO A 399 11.27 -1.15 6.59
CA PRO A 399 11.72 -0.09 5.68
C PRO A 399 13.18 -0.18 5.25
N PHE A 400 13.82 -1.36 5.31
CA PHE A 400 15.19 -1.60 4.84
C PHE A 400 16.23 -0.69 5.52
N GLU A 401 16.22 -0.62 6.86
CA GLU A 401 17.09 0.27 7.64
C GLU A 401 18.60 0.02 7.44
N TYR A 402 18.97 -1.16 6.96
CA TYR A 402 20.36 -1.53 6.65
C TYR A 402 20.90 -0.91 5.35
N LEU A 403 20.02 -0.38 4.49
CA LEU A 403 20.43 0.31 3.27
C LEU A 403 20.76 1.77 3.56
N SER A 404 21.84 2.27 2.95
CA SER A 404 22.23 3.67 3.04
C SER A 404 21.25 4.58 2.28
N ASP A 405 21.09 5.84 2.72
CA ASP A 405 20.18 6.80 2.09
C ASP A 405 20.54 7.13 0.62
N LYS A 406 21.76 6.78 0.16
CA LYS A 406 22.16 6.90 -1.25
C LYS A 406 21.61 5.78 -2.15
N GLU A 407 21.06 4.73 -1.56
CA GLU A 407 20.59 3.54 -2.26
C GLU A 407 19.10 3.30 -2.16
N ILE A 408 18.43 3.96 -1.22
CA ILE A 408 16.99 3.82 -0.99
C ILE A 408 16.32 5.19 -0.83
N LEU A 409 15.19 5.35 -1.53
CA LEU A 409 14.24 6.43 -1.33
C LEU A 409 12.95 5.82 -0.77
N ARG A 410 12.54 6.26 0.42
CA ARG A 410 11.28 5.88 1.04
C ARG A 410 10.24 6.93 0.68
N PHE A 411 9.23 6.54 -0.09
CA PHE A 411 8.22 7.46 -0.56
C PHE A 411 7.29 7.87 0.60
N PRO A 412 6.98 9.16 0.79
CA PRO A 412 6.22 9.63 1.95
C PRO A 412 4.72 9.34 1.89
N TYR A 413 4.20 8.91 0.73
CA TYR A 413 2.77 8.69 0.51
C TYR A 413 2.48 7.25 0.06
N ALA A 414 1.24 6.82 0.20
CA ALA A 414 0.72 5.67 -0.51
C ALA A 414 0.19 6.10 -1.89
N VAL A 415 0.09 5.16 -2.83
CA VAL A 415 -0.40 5.41 -4.19
C VAL A 415 -1.70 4.64 -4.40
N LEU A 416 -2.80 5.35 -4.65
CA LEU A 416 -4.08 4.80 -5.04
C LEU A 416 -4.23 4.94 -6.56
N GLU A 417 -4.49 3.83 -7.25
CA GLU A 417 -4.81 3.83 -8.68
C GLU A 417 -6.23 3.32 -8.87
N ALA A 418 -7.04 4.07 -9.61
CA ALA A 418 -8.39 3.71 -9.96
C ALA A 418 -8.51 3.49 -11.47
N LYS A 419 -8.84 2.26 -11.86
CA LYS A 419 -9.14 1.88 -13.25
C LYS A 419 -10.64 1.63 -13.41
N VAL A 420 -11.29 2.44 -14.23
CA VAL A 420 -12.70 2.30 -14.61
C VAL A 420 -12.74 1.86 -16.06
N TYR A 421 -13.44 0.75 -16.33
CA TYR A 421 -13.48 0.13 -17.66
C TYR A 421 -14.77 0.50 -18.41
N GLY A 422 -14.62 0.89 -19.67
CA GLY A 422 -15.71 1.35 -20.56
C GLY A 422 -16.36 2.68 -20.17
N ASN A 423 -17.28 3.17 -21.00
CA ASN A 423 -18.11 4.38 -20.76
C ASN A 423 -19.11 4.28 -19.57
N GLN A 424 -18.89 3.41 -18.58
CA GLN A 424 -19.77 3.32 -17.43
C GLN A 424 -19.60 4.51 -16.49
N LYS A 425 -20.72 5.04 -16.00
CA LYS A 425 -20.73 6.11 -15.01
C LYS A 425 -20.06 5.62 -13.72
N GLN A 426 -19.01 6.32 -13.31
CA GLN A 426 -18.30 6.09 -12.06
C GLN A 426 -19.29 6.02 -10.86
N PRO A 427 -19.17 5.02 -9.96
CA PRO A 427 -20.06 4.93 -8.80
C PRO A 427 -19.94 6.16 -7.90
N ALA A 428 -21.07 6.67 -7.40
CA ALA A 428 -21.12 7.89 -6.60
C ALA A 428 -20.21 7.85 -5.35
N TRP A 429 -20.10 6.69 -4.69
CA TRP A 429 -19.20 6.51 -3.55
C TRP A 429 -17.72 6.71 -3.93
N LEU A 430 -17.33 6.27 -5.13
CA LEU A 430 -15.97 6.42 -5.63
C LEU A 430 -15.70 7.88 -6.00
N THR A 431 -16.63 8.55 -6.67
CA THR A 431 -16.55 10.00 -6.95
C THR A 431 -16.32 10.79 -5.67
N LYS A 432 -17.12 10.54 -4.62
CA LYS A 432 -16.93 11.18 -3.31
C LYS A 432 -15.56 10.93 -2.68
N LEU A 433 -15.04 9.71 -2.81
CA LEU A 433 -13.71 9.38 -2.31
C LEU A 433 -12.60 10.11 -3.08
N LEU A 434 -12.66 10.09 -4.41
CA LEU A 434 -11.62 10.64 -5.29
C LEU A 434 -11.61 12.18 -5.30
N GLU A 435 -12.77 12.82 -5.16
CA GLU A 435 -12.91 14.27 -5.00
C GLU A 435 -12.71 14.72 -3.54
N GLY A 436 -12.59 13.77 -2.62
CA GLY A 436 -12.55 14.01 -1.18
C GLY A 436 -11.23 14.56 -0.63
N HIS A 437 -11.22 14.75 0.69
CA HIS A 437 -10.06 15.26 1.43
C HIS A 437 -8.97 14.20 1.70
N LEU A 438 -9.27 12.92 1.48
CA LEU A 438 -8.40 11.80 1.83
C LEU A 438 -7.30 11.54 0.80
N VAL A 439 -7.50 11.97 -0.44
CA VAL A 439 -6.62 11.71 -1.58
C VAL A 439 -6.20 13.01 -2.27
N HIS A 440 -5.06 12.97 -2.95
CA HIS A 440 -4.54 14.07 -3.75
C HIS A 440 -4.21 13.56 -5.15
N GLU A 441 -4.89 14.08 -6.16
CA GLU A 441 -4.74 13.61 -7.54
C GLU A 441 -3.36 13.99 -8.08
N VAL A 442 -2.65 13.01 -8.65
CA VAL A 442 -1.36 13.21 -9.31
C VAL A 442 -1.41 12.53 -10.67
N PRO A 443 -1.94 13.23 -11.69
CA PRO A 443 -2.09 12.65 -13.02
C PRO A 443 -0.78 12.10 -13.57
N ARG A 444 -0.86 10.91 -14.16
CA ARG A 444 0.25 10.23 -14.86
C ARG A 444 1.46 9.91 -13.97
N PHE A 445 1.28 9.89 -12.65
CA PHE A 445 2.35 9.51 -11.73
C PHE A 445 2.90 8.12 -12.09
N SER A 446 4.20 8.04 -12.33
CA SER A 446 4.91 6.77 -12.57
C SER A 446 5.92 6.52 -11.48
N LYS A 447 5.83 5.34 -10.86
CA LYS A 447 6.79 4.88 -9.86
C LYS A 447 8.21 4.84 -10.43
N TYR A 448 8.37 4.34 -11.66
CA TYR A 448 9.68 4.28 -12.30
C TYR A 448 10.26 5.69 -12.52
N LEU A 449 9.49 6.58 -13.15
CA LEU A 449 9.93 7.95 -13.41
C LEU A 449 10.29 8.69 -12.11
N HIS A 450 9.49 8.52 -11.05
CA HIS A 450 9.78 9.13 -9.77
C HIS A 450 11.11 8.64 -9.17
N GLY A 451 11.30 7.32 -9.05
CA GLY A 451 12.52 6.80 -8.45
C GLY A 451 13.77 7.06 -9.31
N ALA A 452 13.65 6.99 -10.64
CA ALA A 452 14.74 7.34 -11.54
C ALA A 452 15.12 8.82 -11.43
N SER A 453 14.14 9.72 -11.39
CA SER A 453 14.36 11.17 -11.23
C SER A 453 15.05 11.55 -9.93
N HIS A 454 14.93 10.72 -8.89
CA HIS A 454 15.60 10.92 -7.61
C HIS A 454 17.08 10.51 -7.67
N PHE A 455 17.37 9.28 -8.14
CA PHE A 455 18.73 8.74 -8.08
C PHE A 455 19.63 9.17 -9.23
N TYR A 456 19.05 9.49 -10.39
CA TYR A 456 19.80 9.73 -11.62
C TYR A 456 19.60 11.15 -12.15
N LYS A 457 19.12 12.08 -11.31
CA LYS A 457 18.79 13.47 -11.69
C LYS A 457 19.84 14.15 -12.58
N GLU A 458 21.12 13.95 -12.30
CA GLU A 458 22.24 14.55 -13.05
C GLU A 458 22.42 14.00 -14.47
N ARG A 459 21.85 12.83 -14.76
CA ARG A 459 21.88 12.16 -16.07
C ARG A 459 20.60 12.38 -16.89
N LEU A 460 19.56 12.97 -16.30
CA LEU A 460 18.25 13.09 -16.90
C LEU A 460 18.02 14.49 -17.47
N ALA A 461 17.66 14.58 -18.75
CA ALA A 461 17.38 15.85 -19.40
C ALA A 461 16.05 16.48 -18.92
N LEU A 462 15.06 15.64 -18.59
CA LEU A 462 13.72 16.04 -18.20
C LEU A 462 13.33 15.41 -16.87
N LEU A 463 12.55 16.14 -16.08
CA LEU A 463 12.05 15.70 -14.78
C LEU A 463 10.52 15.72 -14.74
N PRO A 464 9.86 14.82 -13.98
CA PRO A 464 8.41 14.81 -13.88
C PRO A 464 7.88 16.06 -13.17
N TRP A 465 6.72 16.55 -13.61
CA TRP A 465 6.11 17.77 -13.08
C TRP A 465 5.75 17.66 -11.60
N TRP A 466 5.32 16.48 -11.13
CA TRP A 466 4.88 16.24 -9.75
C TRP A 466 6.02 16.34 -8.73
N LEU A 467 7.29 16.44 -9.16
CA LEU A 467 8.37 16.73 -8.22
C LEU A 467 8.19 18.08 -7.51
N ALA A 468 7.47 19.03 -8.12
CA ALA A 468 7.11 20.29 -7.47
C ALA A 468 6.17 20.09 -6.27
N GLU A 469 5.28 19.09 -6.34
CA GLU A 469 4.29 18.77 -5.29
C GLU A 469 4.91 18.07 -4.08
N MET A 470 6.12 17.50 -4.20
CA MET A 470 6.78 16.75 -3.12
C MET A 470 7.05 17.59 -1.86
N ASN A 471 7.09 18.92 -1.98
CA ASN A 471 7.30 19.83 -0.86
C ASN A 471 5.99 20.33 -0.22
N ALA A 472 4.84 19.98 -0.78
CA ALA A 472 3.53 20.39 -0.28
C ALA A 472 2.96 19.37 0.73
N ASP A 473 2.23 19.87 1.73
CA ASP A 473 1.41 19.01 2.58
C ASP A 473 0.10 18.71 1.84
N ILE A 474 -0.04 17.47 1.35
CA ILE A 474 -1.21 17.04 0.58
C ILE A 474 -2.48 16.88 1.43
N ARG A 475 -2.39 17.03 2.76
CA ARG A 475 -3.55 16.92 3.66
C ARG A 475 -4.49 18.11 3.46
N LYS A 476 -5.74 17.80 3.14
CA LYS A 476 -6.83 18.78 2.99
C LYS A 476 -7.65 18.84 4.30
N PRO A 477 -8.29 19.97 4.62
CA PRO A 477 -9.24 20.05 5.73
C PRO A 477 -10.34 18.98 5.59
N ARG A 478 -10.77 18.39 6.70
CA ARG A 478 -11.87 17.43 6.68
C ARG A 478 -13.16 18.12 6.23
N ALA A 479 -13.75 17.63 5.14
CA ALA A 479 -15.09 18.02 4.76
C ALA A 479 -16.10 17.45 5.78
N GLU A 480 -17.08 18.25 6.18
CA GLU A 480 -18.14 17.79 7.08
C GLU A 480 -18.87 16.61 6.43
N ASN A 481 -19.12 15.55 7.21
CA ASN A 481 -19.87 14.38 6.78
C ASN A 481 -19.29 13.62 5.56
N LEU A 482 -17.98 13.69 5.31
CA LEU A 482 -17.31 12.88 4.28
C LEU A 482 -16.36 11.87 4.92
N GLY A 483 -16.34 10.64 4.40
CA GLY A 483 -15.47 9.57 4.89
C GLY A 483 -16.06 8.77 6.05
N LEU A 484 -15.22 8.28 6.95
CA LEU A 484 -15.63 7.47 8.10
C LEU A 484 -15.73 8.34 9.35
N THR A 485 -16.94 8.62 9.79
CA THR A 485 -17.22 9.41 11.00
C THR A 485 -18.05 8.63 12.00
N ARG A 486 -18.16 9.14 13.22
CA ARG A 486 -19.04 8.58 14.24
C ARG A 486 -20.06 9.61 14.70
N SER A 487 -21.27 9.13 15.00
CA SER A 487 -22.31 9.96 15.62
C SER A 487 -21.92 10.38 17.04
N LEU A 488 -22.74 11.23 17.67
CA LEU A 488 -22.58 11.59 19.09
C LEU A 488 -22.68 10.37 20.02
N SER A 489 -23.37 9.31 19.61
CA SER A 489 -23.44 8.02 20.31
C SER A 489 -22.36 7.03 19.87
N PHE A 490 -21.33 7.52 19.16
CA PHE A 490 -20.20 6.76 18.64
C PHE A 490 -20.56 5.64 17.65
N LYS A 491 -21.73 5.72 17.02
CA LYS A 491 -22.15 4.78 15.98
C LYS A 491 -21.51 5.13 14.63
N PRO A 492 -21.11 4.14 13.82
CA PRO A 492 -20.52 4.38 12.51
C PRO A 492 -21.43 5.14 11.54
N LEU A 493 -20.83 6.11 10.85
CA LEU A 493 -21.43 6.89 9.78
C LEU A 493 -20.48 6.85 8.58
N ILE A 494 -21.03 6.55 7.40
CA ILE A 494 -20.32 6.56 6.13
C ILE A 494 -20.88 7.73 5.34
N ASP A 495 -20.02 8.70 5.03
CA ASP A 495 -20.43 9.98 4.44
C ASP A 495 -21.63 10.62 5.18
N GLY A 496 -21.57 10.60 6.52
CA GLY A 496 -22.60 11.16 7.40
C GLY A 496 -23.91 10.36 7.50
N LYS A 497 -24.01 9.22 6.82
CA LYS A 497 -25.21 8.36 6.85
C LYS A 497 -24.95 7.04 7.58
N TYR A 498 -25.97 6.51 8.25
CA TYR A 498 -25.93 5.13 8.75
C TYR A 498 -25.93 4.14 7.58
N ARG A 499 -25.22 3.01 7.75
CA ARG A 499 -25.14 1.97 6.71
C ARG A 499 -26.51 1.45 6.28
N ARG A 500 -27.45 1.26 7.22
CA ARG A 500 -28.85 0.86 6.92
C ARG A 500 -29.53 1.82 5.93
N ALA A 501 -29.41 3.12 6.16
CA ALA A 501 -30.02 4.13 5.30
C ALA A 501 -29.45 4.10 3.87
N MET A 502 -28.16 3.79 3.71
CA MET A 502 -27.55 3.65 2.37
C MET A 502 -28.00 2.37 1.63
N ILE A 503 -28.31 1.29 2.35
CA ILE A 503 -28.81 0.05 1.76
C ILE A 503 -30.25 0.27 1.27
N GLU A 504 -31.10 0.89 2.09
CA GLU A 504 -32.49 1.22 1.73
C GLU A 504 -32.60 2.17 0.53
N GLU A 505 -31.65 3.10 0.35
CA GLU A 505 -31.58 3.97 -0.82
C GLU A 505 -31.17 3.24 -2.12
N ARG A 506 -30.49 2.08 -2.02
CA ARG A 506 -30.11 1.25 -3.18
C ARG A 506 -31.18 0.26 -3.61
N GLU A 507 -32.06 -0.13 -2.69
CA GLU A 507 -33.16 -1.08 -2.93
C GLU A 507 -34.44 -0.39 -3.44
N LYS A 508 -34.49 0.94 -3.39
CA LYS A 508 -35.49 1.79 -4.05
C LYS A 508 -35.00 2.23 -5.42
#